data_AF-A0A6A6S4T7-F1
#
_entry.id   AF-A0A6A6S4T7-F1
#
_cell.length_a   1.000
_cell.length_b   1.000
_cell.length_c   1.000
_cell.angle_alpha   90.00
_cell.angle_beta   90.00
_cell.angle_gamma   90.00
#
_symmetry.space_group_name_H-M   'P 1'
#
loop_
_entity.id
_entity.type
_entity.pdbx_description
1 polymer ?
#
loop_
_entity_poly.entity_id
_entity_poly.type
_entity_poly.pdbx_seq_one_letter_code
_entity_poly.pdbx_strand_id
1 'polypeptide(L)'
;MSPSAYCGPGTMFIDYAMRYTSSNRVDNDRDGNYGARGTVNQDIVDRFLSTHDYAVHTPPLSIAIEMFGQHEAQSLVDDCLYLGMSDTDTVATITRVTSENIVIQYRRLMKTFFPDQKDIEMFVCGEGAKNMNIIDHLEEALPEVLTKPLDDIGIPDCAKDSVRCAQLGLETILRHALSEGKAEAEEQKNMLGNIVKGNNWGNTQQQIVHFSGGMELPPVRRVIVEDEQ
;
A
#
# COMPACT_ATOMS: atom_id res chain seq x y z
N MET A 1 -9.33 12.81 -12.68
CA MET A 1 -9.44 11.45 -12.13
C MET A 1 -8.55 11.44 -10.89
N SER A 2 -9.05 11.07 -9.71
CA SER A 2 -8.19 10.92 -8.53
C SER A 2 -7.16 9.82 -8.84
N PRO A 3 -5.87 9.98 -8.50
CA PRO A 3 -4.93 8.90 -8.65
C PRO A 3 -5.41 7.69 -7.84
N SER A 4 -5.19 6.48 -8.37
CA SER A 4 -5.40 5.27 -7.60
C SER A 4 -4.46 5.28 -6.40
N ALA A 5 -4.95 4.89 -5.22
CA ALA A 5 -4.12 4.69 -4.04
C ALA A 5 -3.27 3.40 -4.13
N TYR A 6 -3.46 2.59 -5.18
CA TYR A 6 -2.82 1.30 -5.36
C TYR A 6 -2.09 1.26 -6.69
N CYS A 7 -0.84 0.78 -6.68
CA CYS A 7 -0.04 0.63 -7.89
C CYS A 7 -0.29 -0.71 -8.59
N GLY A 8 -0.91 -1.69 -7.92
CA GLY A 8 -1.08 -3.06 -8.39
C GLY A 8 -0.76 -4.07 -7.27
N PRO A 9 -0.59 -5.35 -7.60
CA PRO A 9 -0.24 -6.39 -6.63
C PRO A 9 1.17 -6.19 -6.08
N GLY A 10 1.29 -6.21 -4.74
CA GLY A 10 2.56 -6.16 -4.03
C GLY A 10 3.24 -7.52 -3.94
N THR A 11 3.59 -7.96 -2.73
CA THR A 11 4.28 -9.24 -2.50
C THR A 11 3.45 -10.47 -2.84
N MET A 12 2.13 -10.34 -2.96
CA MET A 12 1.21 -11.48 -3.20
C MET A 12 1.65 -12.37 -4.37
N PHE A 13 2.13 -11.77 -5.46
CA PHE A 13 2.60 -12.54 -6.64
C PHE A 13 3.89 -13.29 -6.33
N ILE A 14 4.79 -12.67 -5.59
CA ILE A 14 6.06 -13.24 -5.15
C ILE A 14 5.78 -14.40 -4.19
N ASP A 15 4.88 -14.20 -3.23
CA ASP A 15 4.45 -15.21 -2.26
C ASP A 15 3.76 -16.39 -2.96
N TYR A 16 3.01 -16.13 -4.04
CA TYR A 16 2.43 -17.17 -4.88
C TYR A 16 3.51 -17.98 -5.59
N ALA A 17 4.46 -17.31 -6.24
CA ALA A 17 5.57 -17.95 -6.93
C ALA A 17 6.42 -18.79 -5.98
N MET A 18 6.70 -18.28 -4.78
CA MET A 18 7.44 -19.01 -3.74
C MET A 18 6.70 -20.25 -3.26
N ARG A 19 5.39 -20.16 -3.04
CA ARG A 19 4.57 -21.33 -2.70
C ARG A 19 4.56 -22.35 -3.84
N TYR A 20 4.48 -21.90 -5.09
CA TYR A 20 4.52 -22.77 -6.25
C TYR A 20 5.86 -23.53 -6.34
N THR A 21 6.99 -22.81 -6.41
CA THR A 21 8.32 -23.39 -6.61
C THR A 21 8.77 -24.25 -5.42
N SER A 22 8.36 -23.88 -4.20
CA SER A 22 8.69 -24.64 -2.99
C SER A 22 7.73 -25.81 -2.70
N SER A 23 6.72 -26.06 -3.53
CA SER A 23 5.64 -27.01 -3.25
C SER A 23 4.95 -26.75 -1.90
N ASN A 24 4.58 -25.49 -1.65
CA ASN A 24 3.92 -24.95 -0.46
C ASN A 24 4.73 -25.11 0.84
N ARG A 25 6.06 -25.19 0.76
CA ARG A 25 6.94 -25.28 1.95
C ARG A 25 7.40 -23.93 2.46
N VAL A 26 7.42 -22.92 1.59
CA VAL A 26 7.87 -21.57 1.87
C VAL A 26 6.83 -20.59 1.34
N ASP A 27 6.37 -19.68 2.21
CA ASP A 27 5.27 -18.77 1.90
C ASP A 27 5.71 -17.49 1.17
N ASN A 28 6.95 -17.04 1.39
CA ASN A 28 7.46 -15.76 0.89
C ASN A 28 8.95 -15.81 0.54
N ASP A 29 9.42 -14.83 -0.22
CA ASP A 29 10.85 -14.66 -0.54
C ASP A 29 11.51 -13.75 0.50
N ARG A 30 11.94 -14.36 1.61
CA ARG A 30 12.53 -13.63 2.73
C ARG A 30 13.77 -12.85 2.30
N ASP A 31 13.72 -11.53 2.51
CA ASP A 31 14.72 -10.53 2.13
C ASP A 31 15.06 -10.49 0.62
N GLY A 32 14.28 -11.18 -0.23
CA GLY A 32 14.58 -11.33 -1.66
C GLY A 32 15.67 -12.36 -1.98
N ASN A 33 16.11 -13.17 -1.01
CA ASN A 33 17.28 -14.03 -1.15
C ASN A 33 17.12 -15.15 -2.19
N TYR A 34 15.89 -15.59 -2.46
CA TYR A 34 15.62 -16.63 -3.44
C TYR A 34 15.59 -16.06 -4.86
N GLY A 35 14.84 -14.98 -5.08
CA GLY A 35 14.79 -14.26 -6.35
C GLY A 35 16.16 -13.73 -6.80
N ALA A 36 16.99 -13.28 -5.86
CA ALA A 36 18.33 -12.75 -6.15
C ALA A 36 19.29 -13.76 -6.83
N ARG A 37 18.96 -15.06 -6.79
CA ARG A 37 19.75 -16.12 -7.44
C ARG A 37 19.34 -16.36 -8.89
N GLY A 38 18.20 -15.82 -9.29
CA GLY A 38 17.63 -15.97 -10.62
C GLY A 38 18.07 -14.87 -11.57
N THR A 39 17.80 -15.10 -12.84
CA THR A 39 17.90 -14.12 -13.92
C THR A 39 16.50 -13.70 -14.34
N VAL A 40 16.26 -12.39 -14.34
CA VAL A 40 14.99 -11.81 -14.77
C VAL A 40 14.79 -12.03 -16.27
N ASN A 41 13.61 -12.51 -16.66
CA ASN A 41 13.16 -12.52 -18.04
C ASN A 41 12.30 -11.27 -18.33
N GLN A 42 12.94 -10.23 -18.89
CA GLN A 42 12.28 -8.94 -19.14
C GLN A 42 11.14 -9.03 -20.16
N ASP A 43 11.19 -9.96 -21.12
CA ASP A 43 10.12 -10.13 -22.11
C ASP A 43 8.78 -10.55 -21.45
N ILE A 44 8.84 -11.36 -20.39
CA ILE A 44 7.65 -11.72 -19.60
C ILE A 44 7.13 -10.49 -18.86
N VAL A 45 8.02 -9.72 -18.22
CA VAL A 45 7.66 -8.51 -17.46
C VAL A 45 6.93 -7.52 -18.36
N ASP A 46 7.52 -7.19 -19.50
CA ASP A 46 6.98 -6.20 -20.43
C ASP A 46 5.65 -6.65 -21.01
N ARG A 47 5.54 -7.92 -21.40
CA ARG A 47 4.29 -8.50 -21.91
C ARG A 47 3.19 -8.47 -20.86
N PHE A 48 3.48 -8.87 -19.62
CA PHE A 48 2.50 -8.86 -18.54
C PHE A 48 2.00 -7.44 -18.25
N LEU A 49 2.91 -6.47 -18.10
CA LEU A 49 2.54 -5.08 -17.79
C LEU A 49 1.87 -4.35 -18.96
N SER A 50 2.14 -4.76 -20.21
CA SER A 50 1.42 -4.22 -21.38
C SER A 50 -0.04 -4.68 -21.46
N THR A 51 -0.37 -5.81 -20.82
CA THR A 51 -1.72 -6.40 -20.83
C THR A 51 -2.53 -6.07 -19.58
N HIS A 52 -1.87 -5.67 -18.48
CA HIS A 52 -2.48 -5.33 -17.20
C HIS A 52 -2.24 -3.85 -16.86
N ASP A 53 -3.17 -2.96 -17.26
CA ASP A 53 -3.09 -1.54 -16.89
C ASP A 53 -3.72 -1.28 -15.51
N TYR A 54 -2.90 -1.41 -14.46
CA TYR A 54 -3.29 -1.12 -13.08
C TYR A 54 -3.59 0.36 -12.80
N ALA A 55 -3.30 1.27 -13.74
CA ALA A 55 -3.52 2.69 -13.57
C ALA A 55 -4.94 3.14 -13.94
N VAL A 56 -5.63 2.37 -14.79
CA VAL A 56 -6.98 2.70 -15.28
C VAL A 56 -8.03 1.83 -14.60
N HIS A 57 -7.65 0.66 -14.08
CA HIS A 57 -8.56 -0.29 -13.45
C HIS A 57 -8.04 -0.70 -12.08
N THR A 58 -8.40 0.06 -11.03
CA THR A 58 -8.52 -0.57 -9.72
C THR A 58 -10.02 -0.70 -9.44
N PRO A 59 -10.61 -1.90 -9.54
CA PRO A 59 -11.96 -2.11 -9.04
C PRO A 59 -12.00 -1.68 -7.57
N PRO A 60 -13.07 -1.02 -7.09
CA PRO A 60 -13.17 -0.66 -5.70
C PRO A 60 -13.50 -1.90 -4.87
N LEU A 61 -12.52 -2.76 -4.58
CA LEU A 61 -12.48 -3.63 -3.40
C LEU A 61 -11.14 -4.37 -3.32
N SER A 62 -10.54 -4.42 -2.13
CA SER A 62 -9.44 -5.34 -1.78
C SER A 62 -9.74 -6.80 -2.14
N ILE A 63 -11.02 -7.19 -2.14
CA ILE A 63 -11.49 -8.53 -2.52
C ILE A 63 -11.24 -8.85 -4.00
N ALA A 64 -11.32 -7.87 -4.91
CA ALA A 64 -11.01 -8.11 -6.32
C ALA A 64 -9.52 -8.45 -6.51
N ILE A 65 -8.65 -7.82 -5.71
CA ILE A 65 -7.21 -8.09 -5.74
C ILE A 65 -6.92 -9.50 -5.19
N GLU A 66 -7.60 -9.94 -4.13
CA GLU A 66 -7.46 -11.31 -3.62
C GLU A 66 -8.05 -12.37 -4.56
N MET A 67 -9.23 -12.12 -5.16
CA MET A 67 -9.92 -13.09 -6.02
C MET A 67 -9.27 -13.23 -7.40
N PHE A 68 -8.84 -12.13 -8.02
CA PHE A 68 -8.26 -12.15 -9.37
C PHE A 68 -6.73 -12.17 -9.37
N GLY A 69 -6.08 -11.67 -8.31
CA GLY A 69 -4.62 -11.63 -8.22
C GLY A 69 -3.96 -13.01 -8.21
N GLN A 70 -4.60 -14.03 -7.62
CA GLN A 70 -4.05 -15.39 -7.67
C GLN A 70 -4.08 -15.99 -9.09
N HIS A 71 -5.10 -15.66 -9.90
CA HIS A 71 -5.18 -16.12 -11.28
C HIS A 71 -4.11 -15.44 -12.15
N GLU A 72 -3.89 -14.14 -11.95
CA GLU A 72 -2.81 -13.40 -12.62
C GLU A 72 -1.42 -13.94 -12.23
N ALA A 73 -1.19 -14.20 -10.94
CA ALA A 73 0.05 -14.80 -10.45
C ALA A 73 0.28 -16.20 -11.02
N GLN A 74 -0.76 -17.03 -11.08
CA GLN A 74 -0.69 -18.35 -11.72
C GLN A 74 -0.32 -18.24 -13.20
N SER A 75 -0.94 -17.32 -13.94
CA SER A 75 -0.65 -17.10 -15.35
C SER A 75 0.83 -16.72 -15.58
N LEU A 76 1.39 -15.87 -14.71
CA LEU A 76 2.81 -15.51 -14.76
C LEU A 76 3.72 -16.72 -14.51
N VAL A 77 3.38 -17.55 -13.53
CA VAL A 77 4.11 -18.78 -13.25
C VAL A 77 4.03 -19.73 -14.46
N ASP A 78 2.85 -19.92 -15.05
CA ASP A 78 2.65 -20.78 -16.21
C ASP A 78 3.47 -20.30 -17.43
N ASP A 79 3.55 -18.99 -17.66
CA ASP A 79 4.40 -18.41 -18.72
C ASP A 79 5.89 -18.70 -18.48
N CYS A 80 6.36 -18.63 -17.23
CA CYS A 80 7.74 -18.95 -16.88
C CYS A 80 8.05 -20.44 -17.10
N LEU A 81 7.13 -21.31 -16.69
CA LEU A 81 7.25 -22.76 -16.86
C LEU A 81 7.22 -23.19 -18.32
N TYR A 82 6.36 -22.57 -19.13
CA TYR A 82 6.29 -22.82 -20.57
C TYR A 82 7.64 -22.57 -21.25
N LEU A 83 8.39 -21.58 -20.76
CA LEU A 83 9.73 -21.25 -21.25
C LEU A 83 10.85 -22.09 -20.60
N GLY A 84 10.50 -23.03 -19.71
CA GLY A 84 11.47 -23.89 -19.04
C GLY A 84 12.40 -23.16 -18.07
N MET A 85 11.94 -22.04 -17.51
CA MET A 85 12.71 -21.25 -16.56
C MET A 85 12.95 -22.01 -15.25
N SER A 86 14.07 -21.70 -14.58
CA SER A 86 14.30 -22.24 -13.24
C SER A 86 13.35 -21.61 -12.22
N ASP A 87 13.21 -22.25 -11.07
CA ASP A 87 12.41 -21.72 -9.97
C ASP A 87 12.90 -20.33 -9.51
N THR A 88 14.23 -20.14 -9.42
CA THR A 88 14.82 -18.86 -9.03
C THR A 88 14.59 -17.79 -10.10
N ASP A 89 14.68 -18.13 -11.39
CA ASP A 89 14.39 -17.18 -12.48
C ASP A 89 12.91 -16.78 -12.48
N THR A 90 12.02 -17.73 -12.17
CA THR A 90 10.57 -17.48 -12.05
C THR A 90 10.29 -16.47 -10.95
N VAL A 91 10.85 -16.68 -9.76
CA VAL A 91 10.67 -15.74 -8.63
C VAL A 91 11.32 -14.39 -8.91
N ALA A 92 12.51 -14.34 -9.52
CA ALA A 92 13.16 -13.09 -9.92
C ALA A 92 12.29 -12.29 -10.91
N THR A 93 11.77 -12.97 -11.93
CA THR A 93 10.95 -12.36 -12.98
C THR A 93 9.63 -11.82 -12.44
N ILE A 94 8.95 -12.61 -11.60
CA ILE A 94 7.70 -12.17 -10.96
C ILE A 94 7.94 -11.02 -9.97
N THR A 95 9.06 -11.04 -9.25
CA THR A 95 9.47 -9.91 -8.40
C THR A 95 9.71 -8.65 -9.23
N ARG A 96 10.33 -8.78 -10.41
CA ARG A 96 10.53 -7.66 -11.34
C ARG A 96 9.19 -7.07 -11.80
N VAL A 97 8.17 -7.88 -12.08
CA VAL A 97 6.82 -7.38 -12.43
C VAL A 97 6.29 -6.39 -11.38
N THR A 98 6.37 -6.73 -10.10
CA THR A 98 5.94 -5.85 -9.00
C THR A 98 6.74 -4.56 -8.99
N SER A 99 8.07 -4.65 -9.00
CA SER A 99 8.95 -3.47 -8.90
C SER A 99 8.85 -2.55 -10.14
N GLU A 100 8.80 -3.10 -11.36
CA GLU A 100 8.68 -2.33 -12.60
C GLU A 100 7.34 -1.61 -12.68
N ASN A 101 6.26 -2.25 -12.24
CA ASN A 101 4.96 -1.60 -12.17
C ASN A 101 4.97 -0.40 -11.22
N ILE A 102 5.61 -0.51 -10.04
CA ILE A 102 5.77 0.63 -9.13
C ILE A 102 6.49 1.79 -9.84
N VAL A 103 7.57 1.52 -10.57
CA VAL A 103 8.32 2.55 -11.33
C VAL A 103 7.43 3.21 -12.39
N ILE A 104 6.67 2.43 -13.17
CA ILE A 104 5.76 2.94 -14.20
C ILE A 104 4.71 3.87 -13.60
N GLN A 105 4.06 3.43 -12.51
CA GLN A 105 3.03 4.21 -11.84
C GLN A 105 3.61 5.47 -11.21
N TYR A 106 4.77 5.37 -10.55
CA TYR A 106 5.47 6.50 -9.95
C TYR A 106 5.79 7.57 -11.00
N ARG A 107 6.45 7.20 -12.11
CA ARG A 107 6.80 8.14 -13.19
C ARG A 107 5.55 8.80 -13.78
N ARG A 108 4.46 8.06 -13.94
CA ARG A 108 3.17 8.60 -14.40
C ARG A 108 2.58 9.63 -13.44
N LEU A 109 2.56 9.32 -12.14
CA LEU A 109 2.06 10.21 -11.08
C LEU A 109 2.89 11.50 -11.04
N MET A 110 4.22 11.37 -11.00
CA MET A 110 5.15 12.49 -10.97
C MET A 110 4.96 13.41 -12.18
N LYS A 111 4.92 12.84 -13.39
CA LYS A 111 4.71 13.62 -14.62
C LYS A 111 3.36 14.37 -14.63
N THR A 112 2.33 13.78 -14.02
CA THR A 112 0.96 14.31 -14.09
C THR A 112 0.70 15.39 -13.03
N PHE A 113 1.19 15.19 -11.81
CA PHE A 113 0.82 16.04 -10.67
C PHE A 113 1.97 16.91 -10.16
N PHE A 114 3.22 16.55 -10.46
CA PHE A 114 4.42 17.18 -9.88
C PHE A 114 5.56 17.31 -10.91
N PRO A 115 5.32 17.86 -12.12
CA PRO A 115 6.25 17.81 -13.25
C PRO A 115 7.59 18.53 -13.00
N ASP A 116 7.60 19.53 -12.12
CA ASP A 116 8.79 20.35 -11.81
C ASP A 116 9.43 20.02 -10.45
N GLN A 117 8.90 19.01 -9.75
CA GLN A 117 9.39 18.64 -8.42
C GLN A 117 10.77 17.97 -8.53
N LYS A 118 11.69 18.40 -7.67
CA LYS A 118 13.02 17.84 -7.50
C LYS A 118 13.20 17.38 -6.04
N ASP A 119 14.30 16.67 -5.80
CA ASP A 119 14.72 16.24 -4.46
C ASP A 119 13.62 15.45 -3.75
N ILE A 120 13.17 14.37 -4.39
CA ILE A 120 12.05 13.57 -3.92
C ILE A 120 12.56 12.46 -3.03
N GLU A 121 11.96 12.35 -1.84
CA GLU A 121 12.17 11.23 -0.94
C GLU A 121 10.97 10.27 -1.04
N MET A 122 11.26 8.98 -1.20
CA MET A 122 10.26 7.92 -1.21
C MET A 122 10.39 7.09 0.08
N PHE A 123 9.42 7.24 0.98
CA PHE A 123 9.34 6.43 2.19
C PHE A 123 8.65 5.10 1.90
N VAL A 124 9.36 3.99 2.08
CA VAL A 124 8.87 2.63 1.84
C VAL A 124 8.53 1.92 3.15
N CYS A 125 7.53 1.05 3.08
CA CYS A 125 6.96 0.34 4.22
C CYS A 125 6.35 -1.01 3.77
N GLY A 126 6.11 -1.91 4.71
CA GLY A 126 5.49 -3.22 4.52
C GLY A 126 6.46 -4.29 4.05
N GLU A 127 5.95 -5.51 3.83
CA GLU A 127 6.78 -6.66 3.46
C GLU A 127 7.57 -6.47 2.16
N GLY A 128 7.03 -5.69 1.20
CA GLY A 128 7.74 -5.36 -0.03
C GLY A 128 8.99 -4.51 0.20
N ALA A 129 9.02 -3.67 1.24
CA ALA A 129 10.19 -2.86 1.58
C ALA A 129 11.36 -3.68 2.13
N LYS A 130 11.11 -4.93 2.55
CA LYS A 130 12.13 -5.86 3.04
C LYS A 130 12.76 -6.69 1.92
N ASN A 131 12.20 -6.69 0.72
CA ASN A 131 12.73 -7.46 -0.41
C ASN A 131 13.73 -6.61 -1.21
N MET A 132 15.01 -6.95 -1.13
CA MET A 132 16.06 -6.15 -1.78
C MET A 132 15.95 -6.13 -3.30
N ASN A 133 15.41 -7.18 -3.96
CA ASN A 133 15.23 -7.15 -5.41
C ASN A 133 14.21 -6.09 -5.86
N ILE A 134 13.28 -5.71 -4.98
CA ILE A 134 12.35 -4.60 -5.24
C ILE A 134 13.08 -3.28 -5.03
N ILE A 135 13.70 -3.10 -3.86
CA ILE A 135 14.37 -1.84 -3.50
C ILE A 135 15.49 -1.50 -4.47
N ASP A 136 16.37 -2.46 -4.78
CA ASP A 136 17.49 -2.27 -5.70
C ASP A 136 16.98 -1.84 -7.09
N HIS A 137 15.88 -2.45 -7.57
CA HIS A 137 15.29 -2.06 -8.86
C HIS A 137 14.69 -0.65 -8.82
N LEU A 138 14.01 -0.28 -7.72
CA LEU A 138 13.48 1.08 -7.56
C LEU A 138 14.60 2.10 -7.59
N GLU A 139 15.69 1.87 -6.86
CA GLU A 139 16.84 2.77 -6.81
C GLU A 139 17.58 2.85 -8.15
N GLU A 140 17.73 1.72 -8.85
CA GLU A 140 18.32 1.70 -10.21
C GLU A 140 17.45 2.46 -11.21
N ALA A 141 16.13 2.25 -11.17
CA ALA A 141 15.21 2.83 -12.13
C ALA A 141 14.85 4.30 -11.83
N LEU A 142 14.98 4.73 -10.58
CA LEU A 142 14.65 6.08 -10.11
C LEU A 142 15.85 6.71 -9.38
N PRO A 143 17.01 6.89 -10.05
CA PRO A 143 18.23 7.38 -9.40
C PRO A 143 18.10 8.82 -8.86
N GLU A 144 17.09 9.57 -9.30
CA GLU A 144 16.75 10.90 -8.80
C GLU A 144 15.92 10.90 -7.49
N VAL A 145 15.48 9.73 -7.04
CA VAL A 145 14.61 9.56 -5.88
C VAL A 145 15.38 8.91 -4.74
N LEU A 146 15.34 9.52 -3.57
CA LEU A 146 15.96 8.97 -2.36
C LEU A 146 14.99 8.05 -1.64
N THR A 147 15.20 6.74 -1.74
CA THR A 147 14.41 5.74 -1.02
C THR A 147 14.84 5.68 0.45
N LYS A 148 13.88 5.69 1.38
CA LYS A 148 14.10 5.61 2.84
C LYS A 148 13.07 4.70 3.51
N PRO A 149 13.41 4.01 4.60
CA PRO A 149 12.42 3.33 5.42
C PRO A 149 11.48 4.35 6.09
N LEU A 150 10.22 3.97 6.32
CA LEU A 150 9.26 4.82 7.02
C LEU A 150 9.70 5.18 8.46
N ASP A 151 10.46 4.29 9.10
CA ASP A 151 11.01 4.49 10.44
C ASP A 151 11.88 5.75 10.56
N ASP A 152 12.51 6.22 9.47
CA ASP A 152 13.34 7.43 9.46
C ASP A 152 12.56 8.72 9.79
N ILE A 153 11.22 8.69 9.69
CA ILE A 153 10.34 9.82 10.06
C ILE A 153 9.60 9.59 11.39
N GLY A 154 10.05 8.63 12.20
CA GLY A 154 9.50 8.33 13.53
C GLY A 154 8.19 7.54 13.49
N ILE A 155 7.82 6.96 12.34
CA ILE A 155 6.65 6.09 12.22
C ILE A 155 7.14 4.66 11.97
N PRO A 156 7.03 3.75 12.96
CA PRO A 156 7.44 2.37 12.78
C PRO A 156 6.68 1.71 11.64
N ASP A 157 7.38 0.95 10.79
CA ASP A 157 6.81 0.29 9.61
C ASP A 157 5.52 -0.50 9.94
N CYS A 158 5.59 -1.35 10.96
CA CYS A 158 4.46 -2.19 11.39
C CYS A 158 3.32 -1.41 12.05
N ALA A 159 3.54 -0.15 12.44
CA ALA A 159 2.55 0.69 13.12
C ALA A 159 1.75 1.57 12.16
N LYS A 160 2.21 1.78 10.91
CA LYS A 160 1.60 2.73 9.96
C LYS A 160 0.08 2.57 9.84
N ASP A 161 -0.39 1.35 9.63
CA ASP A 161 -1.83 1.09 9.45
C ASP A 161 -2.60 1.20 10.76
N SER A 162 -2.00 0.83 11.89
CA SER A 162 -2.59 1.02 13.22
C SER A 162 -2.73 2.51 13.58
N VAL A 163 -1.71 3.32 13.30
CA VAL A 163 -1.74 4.78 13.49
C VAL A 163 -2.81 5.41 12.61
N ARG A 164 -2.89 5.01 11.33
CA ARG A 164 -3.97 5.45 10.43
C ARG A 164 -5.35 5.09 10.97
N CYS A 165 -5.54 3.86 11.45
CA CYS A 165 -6.81 3.42 12.04
C CYS A 165 -7.16 4.23 13.30
N ALA A 166 -6.19 4.50 14.17
CA ALA A 166 -6.39 5.32 15.36
C ALA A 166 -6.82 6.76 15.00
N GLN A 167 -6.15 7.37 14.02
CA GLN A 167 -6.48 8.70 13.53
C GLN A 167 -7.89 8.75 12.92
N LEU A 168 -8.25 7.79 12.07
CA LEU A 168 -9.60 7.68 11.51
C LEU A 168 -10.66 7.47 12.60
N GLY A 169 -10.35 6.66 13.63
CA GLY A 169 -11.20 6.47 14.80
C GLY A 169 -11.44 7.76 15.56
N LEU A 170 -10.38 8.53 15.83
CA LEU A 170 -10.47 9.84 16.47
C LEU A 170 -11.34 10.81 15.64
N GLU A 171 -11.09 10.93 14.34
CA GLU A 171 -11.88 11.78 13.45
C GLU A 171 -13.36 11.38 13.41
N THR A 172 -13.65 10.08 13.42
CA THR A 172 -15.02 9.55 13.48
C THR A 172 -15.69 9.92 14.80
N ILE A 173 -15.00 9.74 15.93
CA ILE A 173 -15.49 10.08 17.27
C ILE A 173 -15.78 11.59 17.40
N LEU A 174 -14.87 12.45 16.93
CA LEU A 174 -15.03 13.91 16.98
C LEU A 174 -16.25 14.38 16.19
N ARG A 175 -16.53 13.81 15.01
CA ARG A 175 -17.68 14.18 14.18
C ARG A 175 -19.00 13.72 14.79
N HIS A 176 -19.09 12.46 15.22
CA HIS A 176 -20.32 11.90 15.77
C HIS A 176 -20.72 12.51 17.11
N ALA A 177 -19.76 12.84 17.99
CA ALA A 177 -20.07 13.42 19.30
C ALA A 177 -20.81 14.76 19.21
N LEU A 178 -20.64 15.48 18.09
CA LEU A 178 -21.25 16.79 17.81
C LEU A 178 -22.57 16.69 17.03
N SER A 179 -22.83 15.56 16.36
CA SER A 179 -24.03 15.36 15.55
C SER A 179 -25.25 14.94 16.38
N GLU A 180 -25.08 14.43 17.61
CA GLU A 180 -26.16 13.94 18.49
C GLU A 180 -27.18 15.00 18.97
N GLY A 181 -27.15 16.22 18.41
CA GLY A 181 -28.11 17.31 18.69
C GLY A 181 -28.74 17.99 17.47
N LYS A 182 -28.40 17.58 16.23
CA LYS A 182 -28.97 18.15 14.99
C LYS A 182 -29.72 17.07 14.22
N ALA A 183 -30.93 17.40 13.74
CA ALA A 183 -31.83 16.47 13.06
C ALA A 183 -31.13 15.73 11.91
N GLU A 184 -31.00 14.42 12.09
CA GLU A 184 -30.31 13.46 11.24
C GLU A 184 -31.11 13.18 9.96
N ALA A 185 -30.58 13.52 8.78
CA ALA A 185 -31.04 12.89 7.53
C ALA A 185 -30.04 13.03 6.37
N GLU A 186 -29.36 14.16 6.20
CA GLU A 186 -28.59 14.43 4.98
C GLU A 186 -27.06 14.35 5.13
N GLU A 187 -26.50 14.55 6.33
CA GLU A 187 -25.03 14.59 6.55
C GLU A 187 -24.36 13.22 6.80
N GLN A 188 -25.13 12.15 7.01
CA GLN A 188 -24.59 10.80 7.24
C GLN A 188 -23.88 10.18 6.02
N LYS A 189 -24.01 10.76 4.81
CA LYS A 189 -23.45 10.20 3.57
C LYS A 189 -21.92 10.26 3.46
N ASN A 190 -21.23 11.03 4.30
CA ASN A 190 -19.77 11.22 4.23
C ASN A 190 -19.02 10.83 5.52
N MET A 191 -19.63 10.10 6.44
CA MET A 191 -18.92 9.67 7.66
C MET A 191 -17.98 8.49 7.38
N LEU A 192 -16.75 8.62 7.86
CA LEU A 192 -15.62 7.71 7.62
C LEU A 192 -15.70 6.38 8.40
N GLY A 193 -16.80 6.12 9.12
CA GLY A 193 -16.95 4.92 9.93
C GLY A 193 -18.24 4.93 10.77
N ASN A 194 -18.42 3.88 11.58
CA ASN A 194 -19.52 3.71 12.51
C ASN A 194 -18.99 3.66 13.95
N ILE A 195 -19.75 4.22 14.90
CA ILE A 195 -19.42 4.15 16.34
C ILE A 195 -20.29 3.11 17.03
N VAL A 196 -19.63 2.14 17.67
CA VAL A 196 -20.27 1.25 18.66
C VAL A 196 -20.07 1.86 20.04
N LYS A 197 -21.16 2.29 20.68
CA LYS A 197 -21.12 2.99 21.97
C LYS A 197 -20.89 2.00 23.11
N GLY A 198 -19.74 2.10 23.76
CA GLY A 198 -19.45 1.36 24.99
C GLY A 198 -19.98 2.05 26.25
N ASN A 199 -19.74 1.44 27.41
CA ASN A 199 -20.23 1.93 28.72
C ASN A 199 -19.76 3.35 29.07
N ASN A 200 -18.61 3.79 28.54
CA ASN A 200 -18.04 5.11 28.84
C ASN A 200 -18.38 6.20 27.81
N TRP A 201 -19.29 5.92 26.86
CA TRP A 201 -19.60 6.84 25.76
C TRP A 201 -20.00 8.25 26.24
N GLY A 202 -20.89 8.34 27.24
CA GLY A 202 -21.36 9.63 27.73
C GLY A 202 -20.24 10.53 28.29
N ASN A 203 -19.23 9.94 28.96
CA ASN A 203 -18.08 10.69 29.46
C ASN A 203 -17.18 11.15 28.29
N THR A 204 -16.86 10.23 27.36
CA THR A 204 -16.08 10.55 26.16
C THR A 204 -16.74 11.67 25.35
N GLN A 205 -18.06 11.64 25.16
CA GLN A 205 -18.80 12.68 24.48
C GLN A 205 -18.70 14.03 25.18
N GLN A 206 -18.84 14.07 26.51
CA GLN A 206 -18.67 15.31 27.29
C GLN A 206 -17.26 15.89 27.15
N GLN A 207 -16.22 15.04 27.17
CA GLN A 207 -14.84 15.47 26.95
C GLN A 207 -14.66 16.09 25.56
N ILE A 208 -15.26 15.51 24.53
CA ILE A 208 -15.18 16.03 23.16
C ILE A 208 -15.92 17.36 23.01
N VAL A 209 -17.14 17.46 23.52
CA VAL A 209 -17.91 18.72 23.49
C VAL A 209 -17.17 19.82 24.25
N HIS A 210 -16.54 19.49 25.37
CA HIS A 210 -15.69 20.42 26.11
C HIS A 210 -14.46 20.85 25.29
N PHE A 211 -13.76 19.89 24.69
CA PHE A 211 -12.58 20.15 23.85
C PHE A 211 -12.92 21.03 22.63
N SER A 212 -14.04 20.78 21.96
CA SER A 212 -14.43 21.52 20.77
C SER A 212 -15.22 22.80 21.04
N GLY A 213 -15.59 23.06 22.30
CA GLY A 213 -16.52 24.13 22.65
C GLY A 213 -17.91 23.95 22.04
N GLY A 214 -18.30 22.71 21.72
CA GLY A 214 -19.58 22.39 21.05
C GLY A 214 -19.63 22.72 19.56
N MET A 215 -18.49 23.06 18.94
CA MET A 215 -18.40 23.40 17.52
C MET A 215 -17.75 22.27 16.72
N GLU A 216 -18.05 22.19 15.41
CA GLU A 216 -17.33 21.30 14.50
C GLU A 216 -15.88 21.73 14.37
N LEU A 217 -14.96 20.78 14.49
CA LEU A 217 -13.54 21.02 14.40
C LEU A 217 -13.07 20.99 12.94
N PRO A 218 -12.16 21.89 12.54
CA PRO A 218 -11.55 21.82 11.22
C PRO A 218 -10.69 20.55 11.10
N PRO A 219 -10.39 20.09 9.86
CA PRO A 219 -9.47 18.98 9.64
C PRO A 219 -8.11 19.22 10.30
N VAL A 220 -7.48 18.14 10.78
CA VAL A 220 -6.11 18.18 11.28
C VAL A 220 -5.18 18.68 10.18
N ARG A 221 -4.41 19.74 10.48
CA ARG A 221 -3.48 20.37 9.53
C ARG A 221 -2.02 19.99 9.76
N ARG A 222 -1.71 19.48 10.95
CA ARG A 222 -0.35 19.18 11.36
C ARG A 222 -0.36 18.04 12.35
N VAL A 223 0.55 17.10 12.15
CA VAL A 223 0.90 16.04 13.09
C VAL A 223 2.31 16.31 13.58
N ILE A 224 2.55 16.11 14.88
CA ILE A 224 3.86 16.17 15.49
C ILE A 224 4.11 14.77 16.05
N VAL A 225 5.20 14.15 15.63
CA VAL A 225 5.65 12.86 16.16
C VAL A 225 6.69 13.16 17.23
N GLU A 226 6.45 12.70 18.45
CA GLU A 226 7.35 12.86 19.59
C GLU A 226 7.87 11.48 19.97
N ASP A 227 9.19 11.31 20.00
CA ASP A 227 9.83 10.10 20.52
C ASP A 227 9.90 10.20 22.05
N GLU A 228 9.33 9.23 22.76
CA GLU A 228 9.63 9.01 24.17
C GLU A 228 11.07 8.46 24.27
N GLN A 229 12.04 9.33 24.56
CA GLN A 229 13.42 8.95 24.91
C GLN A 229 13.49 8.16 26.21
#